data_AF-A0A4R9VEC1-F1
#
_entry.id   AF-A0A4R9VEC1-F1
#
_cell.length_a   1.000
_cell.length_b   1.000
_cell.length_c   1.000
_cell.angle_alpha   90.00
_cell.angle_beta   90.00
_cell.angle_gamma   90.00
#
_symmetry.space_group_name_H-M   'P 1'
#
loop_
_entity.id
_entity.type
_entity.pdbx_description
1 polymer ?
#
loop_
_entity_poly.entity_id
_entity_poly.type
_entity_poly.pdbx_seq_one_letter_code
_entity_poly.pdbx_strand_id
1 'polypeptide(L)'
;LVVAFALAAVLSPTDAVAVSSIVDRNVVPARLMHILEGESLLNDASGLVMFRFAVAAALTGSFSLAAASLTFLYAVAAGILAGVVALIVAAKTL
;
A
#
# COMPACT_ATOMS: atom_id res chain seq x y z
N LEU A 1 4.87 20.84 9.15
CA LEU A 1 4.46 19.56 9.77
C LEU A 1 3.75 18.62 8.78
N VAL A 2 2.66 19.05 8.12
CA VAL A 2 1.91 18.19 7.18
C VAL A 2 2.77 17.64 6.03
N VAL A 3 3.68 18.46 5.49
CA VAL A 3 4.65 18.02 4.46
C VAL A 3 5.60 16.92 4.96
N ALA A 4 5.95 16.93 6.26
CA ALA A 4 6.77 15.87 6.84
C ALA A 4 6.00 14.54 6.93
N PHE A 5 4.68 14.58 7.17
CA PHE A 5 3.83 13.38 7.08
C PHE A 5 3.72 12.86 5.65
N ALA A 6 3.64 13.74 4.65
CA ALA A 6 3.67 13.35 3.25
C ALA A 6 5.00 12.67 2.89
N LEU A 7 6.12 13.24 3.33
CA LEU A 7 7.45 12.65 3.14
C LEU A 7 7.57 11.27 3.83
N ALA A 8 7.11 11.16 5.08
CA ALA A 8 7.11 9.90 5.82
C ALA A 8 6.25 8.84 5.12
N ALA A 9 5.09 9.21 4.59
CA ALA A 9 4.20 8.29 3.89
C ALA A 9 4.79 7.75 2.57
N VAL A 10 5.61 8.53 1.87
CA VAL A 10 6.31 8.09 0.65
C VAL A 10 7.56 7.28 0.97
N LEU A 11 8.23 7.55 2.09
CA LEU A 11 9.47 6.86 2.48
C LEU A 11 9.22 5.56 3.27
N SER A 12 8.05 5.41 3.89
CA SER A 12 7.70 4.24 4.71
C SER A 12 7.55 2.92 3.95
N PRO A 13 7.07 2.88 2.69
CA PRO A 13 6.99 1.64 1.93
C PRO A 13 8.35 0.95 1.75
N THR A 14 8.39 -0.32 2.15
CA THR A 14 9.55 -1.22 2.01
C THR A 14 9.32 -2.19 0.85
N ASP A 15 10.34 -2.44 0.03
CA ASP A 15 10.24 -3.30 -1.15
C ASP A 15 10.85 -4.70 -0.88
N ALA A 16 9.97 -5.70 -0.73
CA ALA A 16 10.38 -7.09 -0.55
C ALA A 16 10.93 -7.71 -1.85
N VAL A 17 10.52 -7.23 -3.02
CA VAL A 17 11.02 -7.68 -4.32
C VAL A 17 12.49 -7.30 -4.45
N ALA A 18 12.85 -6.06 -4.08
CA ALA A 18 14.24 -5.62 -4.03
C ALA A 18 15.10 -6.55 -3.14
N VAL A 19 14.61 -6.89 -1.94
CA VAL A 19 15.30 -7.84 -1.03
C VAL A 19 15.46 -9.21 -1.68
N SER A 20 14.40 -9.76 -2.29
CA SER A 20 14.41 -11.08 -2.92
C SER A 20 15.38 -11.20 -4.12
N SER A 21 15.69 -10.07 -4.76
CA SER A 21 16.62 -10.01 -5.90
C SER A 21 18.10 -9.94 -5.50
N ILE A 22 18.39 -9.49 -4.27
CA ILE A 22 19.75 -9.29 -3.76
C ILE A 22 20.17 -10.43 -2.83
N VAL A 23 19.20 -10.99 -2.09
CA VAL A 23 19.47 -12.02 -1.08
C VAL A 23 19.31 -13.41 -1.67
N ASP A 24 20.32 -14.24 -1.45
CA ASP A 24 20.33 -15.63 -1.90
C ASP A 24 19.23 -16.43 -1.19
N ARG A 25 18.46 -17.24 -1.93
CA ARG A 25 17.27 -17.95 -1.41
C ARG A 25 17.59 -18.98 -0.31
N ASN A 26 18.87 -19.35 -0.17
CA ASN A 26 19.35 -20.23 0.89
C ASN A 26 19.56 -19.51 2.23
N VAL A 27 19.64 -18.17 2.22
CA VAL A 27 19.86 -17.35 3.42
C VAL A 27 18.55 -17.05 4.14
N VAL A 28 17.44 -16.91 3.40
CA VAL A 28 16.13 -16.53 3.95
C VAL A 28 15.10 -17.63 3.70
N PRO A 29 14.45 -18.18 4.75
CA PRO A 29 13.42 -19.20 4.58
C PRO A 29 12.28 -18.73 3.68
N ALA A 30 11.79 -19.60 2.79
CA ALA A 30 10.70 -19.30 1.85
C ALA A 30 9.45 -18.73 2.53
N ARG A 31 9.13 -19.21 3.75
CA ARG A 31 8.02 -18.69 4.55
C ARG A 31 8.22 -17.21 4.92
N LEU A 32 9.44 -16.80 5.27
CA LEU A 32 9.71 -15.41 5.62
C LEU A 32 9.60 -14.52 4.38
N MET A 33 10.03 -15.02 3.22
CA MET A 33 9.92 -14.26 1.97
C MET A 33 8.46 -14.03 1.54
N HIS A 34 7.60 -15.03 1.66
CA HIS A 34 6.16 -14.84 1.41
C HIS A 34 5.50 -13.85 2.39
N ILE A 35 5.96 -13.81 3.64
CA ILE A 35 5.46 -12.83 4.61
C ILE A 35 5.90 -11.41 4.21
N LEU A 36 7.17 -11.23 3.83
CA LEU A 36 7.70 -9.93 3.39
C LEU A 36 7.02 -9.46 2.10
N GLU A 37 6.80 -10.35 1.13
CA GLU A 37 6.04 -10.04 -0.09
C GLU A 37 4.62 -9.55 0.26
N GLY A 38 3.92 -10.25 1.16
CA GLY A 38 2.60 -9.83 1.61
C GLY A 38 2.60 -8.50 2.36
N GLU A 39 3.61 -8.25 3.20
CA GLU A 39 3.75 -7.01 3.95
C GLU A 39 4.04 -5.82 3.04
N SER A 40 4.97 -5.97 2.09
CA SER A 40 5.33 -4.97 1.09
C SER A 40 4.12 -4.56 0.23
N LEU A 41 3.29 -5.51 -0.21
CA LEU A 41 2.06 -5.22 -0.96
C LEU A 41 1.06 -4.35 -0.18
N LEU A 42 0.88 -4.63 1.12
CA LEU A 42 0.00 -3.83 1.98
C LEU A 42 0.61 -2.46 2.30
N ASN A 43 1.93 -2.41 2.50
CA ASN A 43 2.67 -1.21 2.84
C ASN A 43 2.60 -0.18 1.68
N ASP A 44 2.82 -0.60 0.43
CA ASP A 44 2.70 0.25 -0.76
C ASP A 44 1.32 0.93 -0.86
N ALA A 45 0.25 0.14 -0.73
CA ALA A 45 -1.12 0.65 -0.81
C ALA A 45 -1.40 1.66 0.33
N SER A 46 -0.98 1.32 1.55
CA SER A 46 -1.20 2.18 2.72
C SER A 46 -0.40 3.49 2.65
N GLY A 47 0.87 3.44 2.22
CA GLY A 47 1.74 4.61 2.06
C GLY A 47 1.19 5.59 1.04
N LEU A 48 0.72 5.09 -0.11
CA LEU A 48 0.08 5.93 -1.13
C LEU A 48 -1.18 6.63 -0.61
N VAL A 49 -2.04 5.92 0.12
CA VAL A 49 -3.27 6.51 0.67
C VAL A 49 -2.95 7.58 1.73
N MET A 50 -1.99 7.31 2.62
CA MET A 50 -1.55 8.28 3.63
C MET A 50 -0.90 9.51 3.00
N PHE A 51 -0.10 9.32 1.94
CA PHE A 51 0.48 10.43 1.17
C PHE A 51 -0.61 11.34 0.59
N ARG A 52 -1.67 10.76 0.00
CA ARG A 52 -2.79 11.53 -0.56
C ARG A 52 -3.49 12.37 0.52
N PHE A 53 -3.72 11.82 1.71
CA PHE A 53 -4.32 12.57 2.82
C PHE A 53 -3.41 13.70 3.30
N ALA A 54 -2.11 13.46 3.43
CA ALA A 54 -1.15 14.47 3.82
C ALA A 54 -1.07 15.61 2.79
N VAL A 55 -1.04 15.29 1.49
CA VAL A 55 -1.05 16.30 0.42
C VAL A 55 -2.37 17.09 0.42
N ALA A 56 -3.51 16.42 0.54
CA ALA A 56 -4.81 17.10 0.62
C ALA A 56 -4.88 18.05 1.82
N ALA A 57 -4.37 17.64 2.98
CA ALA A 57 -4.32 18.49 4.16
C ALA A 57 -3.35 19.67 4.00
N ALA A 58 -2.22 19.47 3.31
CA ALA A 58 -1.26 20.54 3.03
C ALA A 58 -1.85 21.60 2.08
N LEU A 59 -2.63 21.17 1.08
CA LEU A 59 -3.24 22.07 0.09
C LEU A 59 -4.48 22.81 0.65
N THR A 60 -5.30 22.13 1.46
CA THR A 60 -6.55 22.71 2.00
C THR A 60 -6.35 23.39 3.35
N GLY A 61 -5.23 23.17 4.02
CA GLY A 61 -4.96 23.67 5.37
C GLY A 61 -5.77 22.97 6.47
N SER A 62 -6.54 21.93 6.14
CA SER A 62 -7.42 21.23 7.08
C SER A 62 -7.30 19.72 6.96
N PHE A 63 -7.43 19.01 8.07
CA PHE A 63 -7.44 17.55 8.10
C PHE A 63 -8.65 17.06 8.89
N SER A 64 -9.41 16.14 8.31
CA SER A 64 -10.52 15.46 8.98
C SER A 64 -10.21 13.97 9.08
N LEU A 65 -10.00 13.51 10.31
CA LEU A 65 -9.75 12.09 10.58
C LEU A 65 -10.94 11.23 10.16
N ALA A 66 -12.17 11.67 10.42
CA ALA A 66 -13.38 10.95 10.02
C ALA A 66 -13.48 10.79 8.49
N ALA A 67 -13.23 11.86 7.74
CA ALA A 67 -13.26 11.81 6.28
C ALA A 67 -12.12 10.94 5.73
N ALA A 68 -10.92 11.04 6.30
CA ALA A 68 -9.77 10.21 5.93
C ALA A 68 -10.05 8.72 6.19
N SER A 69 -10.58 8.36 7.36
CA SER A 69 -10.93 6.98 7.70
C SER A 69 -12.02 6.41 6.78
N LEU A 70 -13.08 7.17 6.48
CA LEU A 70 -14.12 6.74 5.54
C LEU A 70 -13.56 6.57 4.12
N THR A 71 -12.74 7.50 3.66
CA THR A 71 -12.11 7.43 2.34
C THR A 71 -11.14 6.24 2.25
N PHE A 72 -10.41 5.94 3.33
CA PHE A 72 -9.53 4.77 3.42
C PHE A 72 -10.33 3.47 3.32
N LEU A 73 -11.40 3.33 4.11
CA LEU A 73 -12.26 2.14 4.06
C LEU A 73 -12.89 1.96 2.68
N TYR A 74 -13.35 3.05 2.06
CA TYR A 74 -13.85 3.04 0.70
C TYR A 74 -12.79 2.57 -0.29
N ALA A 75 -11.57 3.11 -0.21
CA ALA A 75 -10.47 2.73 -1.11
C ALA A 75 -10.09 1.24 -0.96
N VAL A 76 -10.03 0.73 0.26
CA VAL A 76 -9.78 -0.70 0.54
C VAL A 76 -10.89 -1.57 -0.04
N ALA A 77 -12.16 -1.25 0.24
CA ALA A 77 -13.30 -2.01 -0.26
C ALA A 77 -13.38 -2.01 -1.78
N ALA A 78 -13.22 -0.83 -2.41
CA ALA A 78 -13.20 -0.68 -3.86
C ALA A 78 -12.02 -1.42 -4.50
N GLY A 79 -10.84 -1.36 -3.89
CA GLY A 79 -9.64 -2.08 -4.35
C GLY A 79 -9.82 -3.60 -4.30
N ILE A 80 -10.35 -4.14 -3.20
CA ILE A 80 -10.66 -5.56 -3.07
C ILE A 80 -11.68 -5.98 -4.13
N LEU A 81 -12.78 -5.22 -4.27
CA LEU A 81 -13.83 -5.53 -5.23
C LEU A 81 -13.30 -5.52 -6.67
N ALA A 82 -12.53 -4.49 -7.04
CA ALA A 82 -11.91 -4.38 -8.35
C ALA A 82 -10.91 -5.53 -8.60
N GLY A 83 -10.10 -5.89 -7.61
CA GLY A 83 -9.16 -7.01 -7.70
C GLY A 83 -9.86 -8.36 -7.91
N VAL A 84 -10.94 -8.62 -7.16
CA VAL A 84 -11.74 -9.84 -7.31
C VAL A 84 -12.41 -9.89 -8.68
N VAL A 85 -13.00 -8.78 -9.14
CA VAL A 85 -13.61 -8.71 -10.48
C VAL A 85 -12.56 -8.96 -11.56
N ALA A 86 -11.40 -8.31 -11.47
CA ALA A 86 -10.30 -8.51 -12.41
C ALA A 86 -9.82 -9.97 -12.42
N LEU A 87 -9.69 -10.60 -11.26
CA LEU A 87 -9.34 -12.02 -11.13
C LEU A 87 -10.36 -12.91 -11.84
N ILE A 88 -11.65 -12.71 -11.60
CA ILE A 88 -12.73 -13.51 -12.21
C ILE A 88 -12.73 -13.33 -13.74
N VAL A 89 -12.54 -12.10 -14.23
CA VAL A 89 -12.48 -11.82 -15.66
C VAL A 89 -11.26 -12.51 -16.28
N ALA A 90 -10.08 -12.34 -15.69
CA ALA A 90 -8.85 -12.96 -16.17
C ALA A 90 -8.94 -14.50 -16.19
N ALA A 91 -9.53 -15.10 -15.14
CA ALA A 91 -9.72 -16.54 -15.04
C ALA A 91 -10.71 -17.09 -16.08
N LYS A 92 -11.62 -16.26 -16.61
CA LYS A 92 -12.53 -16.67 -17.70
C LYS A 92 -11.93 -16.50 -19.10
N THR A 93 -10.91 -15.65 -19.24
CA THR A 93 -10.23 -15.40 -20.52
C THR A 93 -9.06 -16.35 -20.79
N LEU A 94 -8.55 -17.02 -19.76
CA LEU A 94 -7.57 -18.11 -19.83
C LEU A 94 -8.28 -19.45 -20.03
#